data_AF-R7T4E7-F1
#
_entry.id   AF-R7T4E7-F1
#
_cell.length_a   1.000
_cell.length_b   1.000
_cell.length_c   1.000
_cell.angle_alpha   90.00
_cell.angle_beta   90.00
_cell.angle_gamma   90.00
#
_symmetry.space_group_name_H-M   'P 1'
#
loop_
_entity.id
_entity.type
_entity.pdbx_description
1 polymer ?
#
loop_
_entity_poly.entity_id
_entity_poly.type
_entity_poly.pdbx_seq_one_letter_code
_entity_poly.pdbx_strand_id
1 'polypeptide(L)'
;MDEVPYEVSGTEKVRNLEEDLTREINELRNEVEENELVHGITRPVCTVQLPKDPLHFRRERQLVINRALEVCEAKPIISQGELMKEEVDICLRSDYTPQSIPLLLHQYFVDRIQQLVHLKHLHLLRWSRFHEHSSTIESLYDEFQDRLGYAV
;
A
#
# COMPACT_ATOMS: atom_id res chain seq x y z
N MET A 1 13.03 35.34 45.74
CA MET A 1 13.83 34.12 45.56
C MET A 1 14.82 34.48 44.49
N ASP A 2 16.06 34.74 44.89
CA ASP A 2 17.11 35.17 43.98
C ASP A 2 17.45 34.03 43.03
N GLU A 3 17.30 34.28 41.73
CA GLU A 3 17.69 33.38 40.65
C GLU A 3 19.21 33.29 40.68
N VAL A 4 19.75 32.19 41.23
CA VAL A 4 21.20 31.98 41.26
C VAL A 4 21.67 31.78 39.82
N PRO A 5 22.53 32.66 39.27
CA PRO A 5 23.03 32.48 37.92
C PRO A 5 23.88 31.22 37.92
N TYR A 6 23.53 30.25 37.07
CA TYR A 6 24.36 29.08 36.85
C TYR A 6 25.69 29.54 36.22
N GLU A 7 26.76 29.53 37.01
CA GLU A 7 28.12 29.79 36.52
C GLU A 7 28.79 28.48 36.10
N VAL A 8 29.10 28.42 34.80
CA VAL A 8 29.66 27.25 34.13
C VAL A 8 31.13 27.09 34.49
N SER A 9 31.44 26.28 35.51
CA SER A 9 32.81 25.80 35.72
C SER A 9 33.09 24.62 34.79
N GLY A 10 33.13 24.89 33.49
CA GLY A 10 33.25 23.87 32.44
C GLY A 10 34.42 24.15 31.50
N THR A 11 35.11 23.10 31.07
CA THR A 11 36.10 23.20 29.97
C THR A 11 35.45 23.82 28.73
N GLU A 12 36.24 24.44 27.84
CA GLU A 12 35.76 25.14 26.62
C GLU A 12 34.74 24.32 25.80
N LYS A 13 34.89 23.00 25.79
CA LYS A 13 33.95 22.06 25.16
C LYS A 13 32.54 22.11 25.76
N VAL A 14 32.41 22.24 27.08
CA VAL A 14 31.12 22.32 27.77
C VAL A 14 30.43 23.63 27.43
N ARG A 15 31.18 24.74 27.36
CA ARG A 15 30.63 26.04 26.99
C ARG A 15 30.11 26.04 25.55
N ASN A 16 30.87 25.46 24.62
CA ASN A 16 30.42 25.34 23.24
C ASN A 16 29.17 24.46 23.12
N LEU A 17 29.07 23.37 23.90
CA LEU A 17 27.88 22.53 23.93
C LEU A 17 26.66 23.27 24.52
N GLU A 18 26.84 24.12 25.52
CA GLU A 18 25.75 24.93 26.08
C GLU A 18 25.31 26.04 25.11
N GLU A 19 26.25 26.66 24.39
CA GLU A 19 25.95 27.62 23.31
C GLU A 19 25.17 26.93 22.17
N ASP A 20 25.56 25.72 21.81
CA ASP A 20 24.84 24.91 20.80
C ASP A 20 23.45 24.51 21.30
N LEU A 21 23.33 24.07 22.56
CA LEU A 21 22.05 23.68 23.15
C LEU A 21 21.10 24.87 23.27
N THR A 22 21.60 26.03 23.68
CA THR A 22 20.79 27.25 23.78
C THR A 22 20.34 27.73 22.41
N ARG A 23 21.17 27.56 21.38
CA ARG A 23 20.77 27.80 19.99
C ARG A 23 19.64 26.85 19.55
N GLU A 24 19.80 25.54 19.76
CA GLU A 24 18.77 24.54 19.41
C GLU A 24 17.44 24.78 20.14
N ILE A 25 17.48 25.14 21.44
CA ILE A 25 16.28 25.45 22.21
C ILE A 25 15.55 26.68 21.63
N ASN A 26 16.29 27.71 21.22
CA ASN A 26 15.71 28.90 20.62
C ASN A 26 15.14 28.63 19.22
N GLU A 27 15.81 27.81 18.42
CA GLU A 27 15.31 27.36 17.11
C GLU A 27 14.00 26.58 17.25
N LEU A 28 13.98 25.58 18.15
CA LEU A 28 12.77 24.79 18.44
C LEU A 28 11.62 25.64 18.98
N ARG A 29 11.93 26.63 19.83
CA ARG A 29 10.93 27.54 20.35
C ARG A 29 10.29 28.37 19.23
N ASN A 30 11.10 28.90 18.31
CA ASN A 30 10.61 29.66 17.17
C ASN A 30 9.76 28.80 16.23
N GLU A 31 10.16 27.54 16.00
CA GLU A 31 9.36 26.59 15.22
C GLU A 31 8.00 26.27 15.87
N VAL A 32 7.95 26.19 17.19
CA VAL A 32 6.69 25.98 17.93
C VAL A 32 5.79 27.22 17.82
N GLU A 33 6.33 28.41 18.07
CA GLU A 33 5.57 29.66 17.96
C GLU A 33 5.05 29.90 16.53
N GLU A 34 5.84 29.59 15.49
CA GLU A 34 5.44 29.67 14.09
C GLU A 34 4.36 28.63 13.75
N ASN A 35 4.50 27.39 14.23
CA ASN A 35 3.48 26.34 14.01
C ASN A 35 2.15 26.66 14.70
N GLU A 36 2.17 27.28 15.89
CA GLU A 36 0.97 27.72 16.61
C GLU A 36 0.25 28.86 15.87
N LEU A 37 1.00 29.81 15.30
CA LEU A 37 0.45 30.90 14.47
C LEU A 37 -0.17 30.39 13.16
N VAL A 38 0.47 29.42 12.50
CA VAL A 38 0.04 28.89 11.19
C VAL A 38 -1.15 27.93 11.31
N HIS A 39 -1.18 27.09 12.35
CA HIS A 39 -2.19 26.04 12.47
C HIS A 39 -3.35 26.37 13.41
N GLY A 40 -3.29 27.49 14.16
CA GLY A 40 -4.40 28.01 14.99
C GLY A 40 -4.94 27.03 16.04
N ILE A 41 -4.23 25.94 16.32
CA ILE A 41 -4.68 24.83 17.15
C ILE A 41 -3.53 24.47 18.09
N THR A 42 -3.67 24.87 19.35
CA THR A 42 -2.99 24.26 20.49
C THR A 42 -3.30 22.76 20.49
N ARG A 43 -2.41 21.95 19.92
CA ARG A 43 -2.42 20.50 20.20
C ARG A 43 -1.97 20.35 21.65
N PRO A 44 -2.78 19.77 22.54
CA PRO A 44 -2.33 19.56 23.91
C PRO A 44 -1.17 18.55 23.89
N VAL A 45 -0.09 18.89 24.60
CA VAL A 45 1.07 18.01 24.87
C VAL A 45 0.67 16.76 25.69
N CYS A 46 -0.61 16.61 26.03
CA CYS A 46 -1.16 15.53 26.84
C CYS A 46 -2.00 14.56 25.99
N THR A 47 -1.83 13.26 26.24
CA THR A 47 -2.68 12.19 25.66
C THR A 47 -4.13 12.24 26.14
N VAL A 48 -4.40 12.97 27.23
CA VAL A 48 -5.75 13.18 27.75
C VAL A 48 -6.35 14.42 27.10
N GLN A 49 -7.41 14.22 26.32
CA GLN A 49 -8.16 15.28 25.68
C GLN A 49 -8.78 16.20 26.77
N LEU A 50 -8.67 17.52 26.59
CA LEU A 50 -9.31 18.46 27.50
C LEU A 50 -10.82 18.21 27.54
N PRO A 51 -11.46 18.29 28.73
CA PRO A 51 -12.91 18.22 28.84
C PRO A 51 -13.57 19.26 27.94
N LYS A 52 -14.46 18.80 27.06
CA LYS A 52 -15.16 19.66 26.11
C LYS A 52 -16.26 20.47 26.81
N ASP A 53 -16.57 21.65 26.28
CA ASP A 53 -17.62 22.54 26.81
C ASP A 53 -18.99 21.84 26.84
N PRO A 54 -19.83 22.03 27.88
CA PRO A 54 -21.26 21.67 27.86
C PRO A 54 -22.00 21.94 26.53
N LEU A 55 -21.68 23.02 25.81
CA LEU A 55 -22.26 23.32 24.50
C LEU A 55 -21.88 22.30 23.41
N HIS A 56 -20.68 21.71 23.48
CA HIS A 56 -20.25 20.64 22.59
C HIS A 56 -21.16 19.41 22.75
N PHE A 57 -21.36 18.95 23.98
CA PHE A 57 -22.21 17.78 24.25
C PHE A 57 -23.68 18.04 23.90
N ARG A 58 -24.17 19.27 24.03
CA ARG A 58 -25.49 19.66 23.54
C ARG A 58 -25.62 19.49 22.02
N ARG A 59 -24.62 19.96 21.26
CA ARG A 59 -24.59 19.80 19.80
C ARG A 59 -24.49 18.34 19.38
N GLU A 60 -23.65 17.54 20.03
CA GLU A 60 -23.57 16.09 19.75
C GLU A 60 -24.90 15.39 19.98
N ARG A 61 -25.56 15.64 21.10
CA ARG A 61 -26.89 15.06 21.36
C ARG A 61 -27.92 15.50 20.33
N GLN A 62 -27.89 16.77 19.92
CA GLN A 62 -28.80 17.26 18.89
C GLN A 62 -28.56 16.55 17.55
N LEU A 63 -27.31 16.32 17.15
CA LEU A 63 -26.98 15.58 15.93
C LEU A 63 -27.44 14.12 16.00
N VAL A 64 -27.25 13.46 17.14
CA VAL A 64 -27.69 12.07 17.35
C VAL A 64 -29.22 11.98 17.30
N ILE A 65 -29.92 12.91 17.95
CA ILE A 65 -31.39 12.98 17.93
C ILE A 65 -31.87 13.24 16.50
N ASN A 66 -31.31 14.22 15.80
CA ASN A 66 -31.69 14.53 14.42
C ASN A 66 -31.50 13.32 13.50
N ARG A 67 -30.36 12.62 13.60
CA ARG A 67 -30.11 11.39 12.85
C ARG A 67 -31.08 10.27 13.21
N ALA A 68 -31.47 10.15 14.48
CA ALA A 68 -32.44 9.15 14.90
C ALA A 68 -33.87 9.49 14.44
N LEU A 69 -34.17 10.78 14.24
CA LEU A 69 -35.43 11.29 13.70
C LEU A 69 -35.47 11.23 12.16
N GLU A 70 -34.31 11.17 11.49
CA GLU A 70 -34.20 10.85 10.06
C GLU A 70 -34.69 9.42 9.83
N VAL A 71 -35.99 9.28 9.55
CA VAL A 71 -36.54 8.02 9.04
C VAL A 71 -36.00 7.83 7.64
N CYS A 72 -35.36 6.69 7.37
CA CYS A 72 -34.97 6.34 6.01
C CYS A 72 -36.21 6.42 5.12
N GLU A 73 -36.18 7.29 4.12
CA GLU A 73 -37.24 7.36 3.13
C GLU A 73 -37.50 5.96 2.56
N ALA A 74 -38.76 5.65 2.27
CA ALA A 74 -39.08 4.41 1.60
C ALA A 74 -38.28 4.34 0.30
N LYS A 75 -37.52 3.25 0.11
CA LYS A 75 -36.78 3.03 -1.13
C LYS A 75 -37.76 3.21 -2.29
N PRO A 76 -37.45 4.05 -3.30
CA PRO A 76 -38.37 4.27 -4.41
C PRO A 76 -38.68 2.92 -5.07
N ILE A 77 -39.93 2.75 -5.50
CA ILE A 77 -40.36 1.55 -6.21
C ILE A 77 -39.63 1.54 -7.55
N ILE A 78 -38.73 0.58 -7.72
CA ILE A 78 -37.97 0.41 -8.96
C ILE A 78 -38.77 -0.50 -9.88
N SER A 79 -38.96 -0.08 -11.13
CA SER A 79 -39.60 -0.91 -12.15
C SER A 79 -38.67 -2.08 -12.51
N GLN A 80 -39.10 -3.31 -12.22
CA GLN A 80 -38.32 -4.51 -12.54
C GLN A 80 -38.04 -4.62 -14.06
N GLY A 81 -38.97 -4.16 -14.90
CA GLY A 81 -38.78 -4.17 -16.35
C GLY A 81 -37.72 -3.18 -16.83
N GLU A 82 -37.58 -2.03 -16.16
CA GLU A 82 -36.53 -1.06 -16.48
C GLU A 82 -35.15 -1.60 -16.09
N LEU A 83 -35.04 -2.22 -14.92
CA LEU A 83 -33.81 -2.88 -14.48
C LEU A 83 -33.39 -3.99 -15.45
N MET A 84 -34.32 -4.87 -15.83
CA MET A 84 -34.01 -5.96 -16.77
C MET A 84 -33.58 -5.42 -18.13
N LYS A 85 -34.20 -4.33 -18.60
CA LYS A 85 -33.80 -3.69 -19.85
C LYS A 85 -32.40 -3.09 -19.75
N GLU A 86 -32.09 -2.40 -18.65
CA GLU A 86 -30.76 -1.84 -18.41
C GLU A 86 -29.68 -2.93 -18.36
N GLU A 87 -29.94 -4.05 -17.68
CA GLU A 87 -29.03 -5.20 -17.64
C GLU A 87 -28.77 -5.79 -19.03
N VAL A 88 -29.82 -5.93 -19.84
CA VAL A 88 -29.69 -6.38 -21.24
C VAL A 88 -28.86 -5.40 -22.05
N ASP A 89 -29.12 -4.10 -21.92
CA ASP A 89 -28.36 -3.06 -22.61
C ASP A 89 -26.88 -3.05 -22.18
N ILE A 90 -26.58 -3.36 -20.92
CA ILE A 90 -25.21 -3.52 -20.42
C ILE A 90 -24.56 -4.76 -21.04
N CYS A 91 -25.24 -5.92 -21.05
CA CYS A 91 -24.70 -7.13 -21.66
C CYS A 91 -24.45 -7.02 -23.17
N LEU A 92 -25.23 -6.18 -23.86
CA LEU A 92 -25.07 -5.91 -25.29
C LEU A 92 -23.96 -4.88 -25.59
N ARG A 93 -23.49 -4.14 -24.59
CA ARG A 93 -22.34 -3.24 -24.76
C ARG A 93 -21.07 -4.06 -24.78
N SER A 94 -20.20 -3.77 -25.75
CA SER A 94 -18.84 -4.31 -25.73
C SER A 94 -18.05 -3.62 -24.62
N ASP A 95 -17.52 -4.41 -23.68
CA ASP A 95 -16.62 -3.93 -22.61
C ASP A 95 -15.30 -3.35 -23.14
N TYR A 96 -14.99 -3.63 -24.41
CA TYR A 96 -13.77 -3.20 -25.07
C TYR A 96 -14.09 -2.43 -26.35
N THR A 97 -13.30 -1.38 -26.59
CA THR A 97 -13.30 -0.61 -27.83
C THR A 97 -12.12 -1.07 -28.68
N PRO A 98 -12.15 -0.89 -30.02
CA PRO A 98 -11.01 -1.26 -30.87
C PRO A 98 -9.72 -0.52 -30.46
N GLN A 99 -9.83 0.64 -29.82
CA GLN A 99 -8.69 1.38 -29.27
C GLN A 99 -8.18 0.81 -27.93
N SER A 100 -9.03 0.15 -27.13
CA SER A 100 -8.62 -0.46 -25.86
C SER A 100 -8.04 -1.87 -26.03
N ILE A 101 -8.40 -2.59 -27.09
CA ILE A 101 -7.92 -3.96 -27.37
C ILE A 101 -6.38 -4.05 -27.36
N PRO A 102 -5.61 -3.17 -28.04
CA PRO A 102 -4.14 -3.27 -28.03
C PRO A 102 -3.54 -3.15 -26.62
N LEU A 103 -4.09 -2.28 -25.77
CA LEU A 103 -3.62 -2.09 -24.39
C LEU A 103 -3.93 -3.32 -23.52
N LEU A 104 -5.12 -3.90 -23.66
CA LEU A 104 -5.52 -5.12 -22.96
C LEU A 104 -4.64 -6.31 -23.37
N LEU A 105 -4.36 -6.44 -24.67
CA LEU A 105 -3.45 -7.48 -25.18
C LEU A 105 -2.03 -7.28 -24.67
N HIS A 106 -1.52 -6.04 -24.70
CA HIS A 106 -0.20 -5.74 -24.17
C HIS A 106 -0.09 -6.14 -22.70
N GLN A 107 -1.05 -5.73 -21.86
CA GLN A 107 -1.09 -6.10 -20.44
C GLN A 107 -1.09 -7.62 -20.24
N TYR A 108 -1.94 -8.35 -20.98
CA TYR A 108 -2.00 -9.80 -20.93
C TYR A 108 -0.64 -10.47 -21.22
N PHE A 109 0.09 -10.00 -22.22
CA PHE A 109 1.40 -10.54 -22.56
C PHE A 109 2.49 -10.12 -21.57
N VAL A 110 2.45 -8.90 -21.05
CA VAL A 110 3.37 -8.41 -20.01
C VAL A 110 3.23 -9.24 -18.74
N ASP A 111 2.00 -9.51 -18.29
CA ASP A 111 1.75 -10.29 -17.07
C ASP A 111 2.26 -11.74 -17.20
N ARG A 112 2.27 -12.27 -18.43
CA ARG A 112 2.75 -13.63 -18.72
C ARG A 112 4.23 -13.71 -19.09
N ILE A 113 4.91 -12.57 -19.26
CA ILE A 113 6.30 -12.56 -19.74
C ILE A 113 7.24 -13.28 -18.76
N GLN A 114 7.00 -13.13 -17.45
CA GLN A 114 7.76 -13.81 -16.41
C GLN A 114 7.60 -15.34 -16.49
N GLN A 115 6.38 -15.82 -16.74
CA GLN A 115 6.10 -17.25 -16.91
C GLN A 115 6.80 -17.80 -18.15
N LEU A 116 6.79 -17.05 -19.26
CA LEU A 116 7.49 -17.43 -20.49
C LEU A 116 9.01 -17.50 -20.29
N VAL A 117 9.59 -16.53 -19.59
CA VAL A 117 11.02 -16.52 -19.25
C VAL A 117 11.37 -17.69 -18.34
N HIS A 118 10.55 -17.97 -17.34
CA HIS A 118 10.74 -19.10 -16.43
C HIS A 118 10.68 -20.44 -17.16
N LEU A 119 9.68 -20.64 -18.02
CA LEU A 119 9.55 -21.84 -18.86
C LEU A 119 10.76 -22.00 -19.79
N LYS A 120 11.17 -20.94 -20.48
CA LYS A 120 12.38 -20.94 -21.32
C LYS A 120 13.60 -21.37 -20.53
N HIS A 121 13.80 -20.83 -19.34
CA HIS A 121 14.93 -21.19 -18.49
C HIS A 121 14.89 -22.66 -18.06
N LEU A 122 13.73 -23.16 -17.63
CA LEU A 122 13.51 -24.57 -17.31
C LEU A 122 13.81 -25.50 -18.48
N HIS A 123 13.37 -25.14 -19.69
CA HIS A 123 13.66 -25.91 -20.90
C HIS A 123 15.15 -25.92 -21.23
N LEU A 124 15.84 -24.78 -21.11
CA LEU A 124 17.29 -24.72 -21.31
C LEU A 124 18.04 -25.59 -20.29
N LEU A 125 17.64 -25.58 -19.03
CA LEU A 125 18.23 -26.45 -18.01
C LEU A 125 17.98 -27.93 -18.30
N ARG A 126 16.76 -28.30 -18.69
CA ARG A 126 16.44 -29.67 -19.10
C ARG A 126 17.27 -30.09 -20.30
N TRP A 127 17.40 -29.22 -21.30
CA TRP A 127 18.23 -29.48 -22.47
C TRP A 127 19.71 -29.63 -22.11
N SER A 128 20.24 -28.78 -21.23
CA SER A 128 21.62 -28.88 -20.75
C SER A 128 21.89 -30.21 -20.06
N ARG A 129 20.99 -30.64 -19.16
CA ARG A 129 21.12 -31.94 -18.47
C ARG A 129 20.96 -33.12 -19.43
N PHE A 130 20.05 -33.01 -20.40
CA PHE A 130 19.88 -34.02 -21.44
C PHE A 130 21.17 -34.17 -22.25
N HIS A 131 21.80 -33.06 -22.65
CA HIS A 131 23.03 -33.09 -23.42
C HIS A 131 24.23 -33.62 -22.61
N GLU A 132 24.26 -33.36 -21.31
CA GLU A 132 25.28 -33.88 -20.38
C GLU A 132 25.21 -35.41 -20.24
N HIS A 133 24.00 -35.97 -20.29
CA HIS A 133 23.79 -37.41 -20.22
C HIS A 133 23.58 -38.09 -21.58
N SER A 134 23.50 -37.35 -22.69
CA SER A 134 23.19 -37.86 -24.03
C SER A 134 24.22 -38.89 -24.49
N SER A 135 25.51 -38.63 -24.26
CA SER A 135 26.59 -39.57 -24.62
C SER A 135 26.51 -40.87 -23.83
N THR A 136 26.19 -40.79 -22.53
CA THR A 136 25.94 -41.97 -21.68
C THR A 136 24.70 -42.75 -22.12
N ILE A 137 23.61 -42.05 -22.46
CA ILE A 137 22.38 -42.70 -22.94
C ILE A 137 22.61 -43.37 -24.29
N GLU A 138 23.30 -42.70 -25.21
CA GLU A 138 23.69 -43.27 -26.51
C GLU A 138 24.60 -44.50 -26.33
N SER A 139 25.55 -44.47 -25.40
CA SER A 139 26.41 -45.63 -25.12
C SER A 139 25.67 -46.84 -24.53
N LEU A 140 24.59 -46.60 -23.79
CA LEU A 140 23.76 -47.64 -23.16
C LEU A 140 22.58 -48.08 -24.06
N TYR A 141 22.38 -47.42 -25.19
CA TYR A 141 21.24 -47.65 -26.09
C TYR A 141 21.30 -49.03 -26.76
N ASP A 142 22.49 -49.47 -27.17
CA ASP A 142 22.70 -50.79 -27.78
C ASP A 142 22.41 -51.93 -26.78
N GLU A 143 22.88 -51.83 -25.53
CA GLU A 143 22.55 -52.80 -24.47
C GLU A 143 21.06 -52.83 -24.14
N PHE A 144 20.39 -51.68 -24.20
CA PHE A 144 18.94 -51.58 -23.99
C PHE A 144 18.15 -52.24 -25.14
N GLN A 145 18.57 -52.04 -26.39
CA GLN A 145 18.03 -52.72 -27.58
C GLN A 145 18.17 -54.24 -27.47
N ASP A 146 19.35 -54.74 -27.08
CA ASP A 146 19.58 -56.16 -26.88
C ASP A 146 18.61 -56.74 -25.85
N ARG A 147 18.45 -56.08 -24.69
CA ARG A 147 17.50 -56.51 -23.64
C ARG A 147 16.04 -56.51 -24.09
N LEU A 148 15.63 -55.54 -24.91
CA LEU A 148 14.28 -55.52 -25.48
C LEU A 148 14.09 -56.64 -26.50
N GLY A 149 15.13 -56.98 -27.27
CA GLY A 149 15.13 -58.12 -28.19
C GLY A 149 14.95 -59.47 -27.49
N TYR A 150 15.47 -59.62 -26.26
CA TYR A 150 15.24 -60.82 -25.43
C TYR A 150 13.85 -60.88 -24.78
N ALA A 151 13.11 -59.76 -24.75
CA ALA A 151 11.78 -59.68 -24.13
C ALA A 151 10.63 -59.91 -25.15
N VAL A 152 10.96 -60.15 -26.42
CA VAL A 152 10.06 -60.56 -27.51
C VAL A 152 10.35 -62.01 -27.88
#